data_AF-A0A350F3J5-F1
#
_entry.id   AF-A0A350F3J5-F1
#
_cell.length_a   1.000
_cell.length_b   1.000
_cell.length_c   1.000
_cell.angle_alpha   90.00
_cell.angle_beta   90.00
_cell.angle_gamma   90.00
#
_symmetry.space_group_name_H-M   'P 1'
#
loop_
_entity.id
_entity.type
_entity.pdbx_description
1 polymer ?
#
loop_
_entity_poly.entity_id
_entity_poly.type
_entity_poly.pdbx_seq_one_letter_code
_entity_poly.pdbx_strand_id
1 'polypeptide(L)'
;MARAAKNTIKRVTRTSSTKYDAHHQVLSNTYGDKAELRRELSDSRGAVDERTKLLEMFAQCNDSQRAFLLLEDYFEKLNLSRKDFSSHDWWPAMLAAKGSARLEELAILFLRANRSLPTELIAHARPDRLAEIEEAEQANELVQELERWLLPPMPTHLDGPRATLRVVCQPVKSTELDSLHALQVDFVLFRPRSGEKVRAPREILDLAGRASQEQELFSVRDWSFIEWFAESHSAAELKGDTLTLQGLQLLQWLGRRG
;
A
#
# COMPACT_ATOMS: atom_id res chain seq x y z
N MET A 1 -40.05 -73.31 -56.40
CA MET A 1 -39.52 -74.29 -55.44
C MET A 1 -38.14 -73.83 -54.95
N ALA A 2 -37.99 -73.70 -53.63
CA ALA A 2 -36.77 -73.79 -52.78
C ALA A 2 -35.53 -72.91 -53.16
N ARG A 3 -34.82 -72.22 -52.27
CA ARG A 3 -34.46 -72.51 -50.87
C ARG A 3 -34.21 -71.23 -50.07
N ALA A 4 -34.53 -71.27 -48.78
CA ALA A 4 -34.02 -70.35 -47.77
C ALA A 4 -32.65 -70.83 -47.24
N ALA A 5 -31.78 -69.90 -46.83
CA ALA A 5 -30.59 -70.17 -46.02
C ALA A 5 -30.38 -69.04 -44.98
N LYS A 6 -29.75 -69.41 -43.85
CA LYS A 6 -29.88 -68.86 -42.49
C LYS A 6 -29.03 -67.62 -42.15
N ASN A 7 -29.60 -66.81 -41.24
CA ASN A 7 -29.06 -65.92 -40.20
C ASN A 7 -27.56 -65.58 -40.14
N THR A 8 -27.26 -64.28 -39.98
CA THR A 8 -26.17 -63.82 -39.09
C THR A 8 -26.52 -62.46 -38.49
N ILE A 9 -26.63 -62.41 -37.16
CA ILE A 9 -26.68 -61.17 -36.39
C ILE A 9 -25.31 -60.50 -36.51
N LYS A 10 -25.25 -59.24 -36.97
CA LYS A 10 -24.06 -58.39 -36.85
C LYS A 10 -24.37 -57.12 -36.04
N ARG A 11 -23.48 -56.93 -35.07
CA ARG A 11 -23.38 -55.87 -34.07
C ARG A 11 -23.18 -54.48 -34.71
N VAL A 12 -23.68 -53.47 -34.01
CA VAL A 12 -23.66 -52.02 -34.29
C VAL A 12 -22.31 -51.47 -34.76
N THR A 13 -22.34 -50.56 -35.74
CA THR A 13 -21.32 -49.51 -35.93
C THR A 13 -21.97 -48.20 -36.40
N ARG A 14 -21.98 -47.18 -35.52
CA ARG A 14 -22.24 -45.77 -35.88
C ARG A 14 -21.00 -45.20 -36.58
N THR A 15 -21.13 -44.63 -37.77
CA THR A 15 -20.11 -43.70 -38.31
C THR A 15 -20.67 -42.67 -39.31
N SER A 16 -20.42 -41.40 -38.96
CA SER A 16 -20.08 -40.24 -39.80
C SER A 16 -21.12 -39.60 -40.73
N SER A 17 -22.09 -38.91 -40.13
CA SER A 17 -22.92 -37.88 -40.76
C SER A 17 -22.36 -36.44 -40.56
N THR A 18 -21.05 -36.25 -40.47
CA THR A 18 -20.49 -35.00 -39.85
C THR A 18 -19.83 -33.98 -40.78
N LYS A 19 -19.48 -34.30 -42.03
CA LYS A 19 -18.71 -33.36 -42.89
C LYS A 19 -19.56 -32.36 -43.68
N TYR A 20 -20.75 -32.74 -44.14
CA TYR A 20 -21.61 -31.85 -44.95
C TYR A 20 -22.39 -30.86 -44.09
N ASP A 21 -22.87 -31.26 -42.90
CA ASP A 21 -23.53 -30.35 -41.95
C ASP A 21 -22.57 -29.27 -41.43
N ALA A 22 -21.30 -29.60 -41.21
CA ALA A 22 -20.31 -28.65 -40.75
C ALA A 22 -20.11 -27.47 -41.73
N HIS A 23 -20.21 -27.70 -43.03
CA HIS A 23 -19.99 -26.65 -44.03
C HIS A 23 -21.19 -25.69 -44.14
N HIS A 24 -22.42 -26.19 -44.04
CA HIS A 24 -23.62 -25.33 -43.97
C HIS A 24 -23.74 -24.60 -42.63
N GLN A 25 -23.25 -25.20 -41.55
CA GLN A 25 -23.12 -24.55 -40.26
C GLN A 25 -22.10 -23.40 -40.31
N VAL A 26 -21.00 -23.52 -41.06
CA VAL A 26 -20.02 -22.44 -41.24
C VAL A 26 -20.57 -21.27 -42.05
N LEU A 27 -21.34 -21.53 -43.11
CA LEU A 27 -21.94 -20.47 -43.95
C LEU A 27 -23.07 -19.71 -43.23
N SER A 28 -23.94 -20.41 -42.49
CA SER A 28 -24.93 -19.77 -41.61
C SER A 28 -24.27 -18.99 -40.46
N ASN A 29 -23.18 -19.52 -39.89
CA ASN A 29 -22.37 -18.82 -38.89
C ASN A 29 -21.62 -17.59 -39.42
N THR A 30 -21.35 -17.51 -40.73
CA THR A 30 -20.61 -16.39 -41.32
C THR A 30 -21.53 -15.31 -41.86
N TYR A 31 -22.75 -15.64 -42.31
CA TYR A 31 -23.62 -14.68 -43.02
C TYR A 31 -25.07 -14.56 -42.52
N GLY A 32 -25.53 -15.40 -41.60
CA GLY A 32 -26.92 -15.37 -41.07
C GLY A 32 -27.00 -14.74 -39.68
N ASP A 33 -27.18 -15.56 -38.65
CA ASP A 33 -27.59 -15.10 -37.31
C ASP A 33 -26.45 -14.45 -36.48
N LYS A 34 -25.19 -14.83 -36.72
CA LYS A 34 -24.02 -14.25 -36.02
C LYS A 34 -23.59 -12.88 -36.54
N ALA A 35 -24.08 -12.45 -37.70
CA ALA A 35 -23.86 -11.10 -38.20
C ALA A 35 -24.80 -10.11 -37.49
N GLU A 36 -26.03 -10.54 -37.21
CA GLU A 36 -27.04 -9.78 -36.46
C GLU A 36 -26.70 -9.74 -34.96
N LEU A 37 -26.27 -10.86 -34.37
CA LEU A 37 -25.74 -10.89 -33.00
C LEU A 37 -24.48 -10.03 -32.79
N ARG A 38 -23.61 -9.85 -33.81
CA ARG A 38 -22.48 -8.91 -33.75
C ARG A 38 -22.92 -7.44 -33.79
N ARG A 39 -24.03 -7.15 -34.47
CA ARG A 39 -24.67 -5.84 -34.52
C ARG A 39 -25.45 -5.52 -33.23
N GLU A 40 -25.91 -6.55 -32.53
CA GLU A 40 -26.55 -6.47 -31.21
C GLU A 40 -25.54 -6.43 -30.04
N LEU A 41 -24.32 -6.95 -30.23
CA LEU A 41 -23.25 -6.99 -29.22
C LEU A 41 -22.35 -5.74 -29.15
N SER A 42 -22.46 -4.77 -30.06
CA SER A 42 -21.47 -3.67 -30.16
C SER A 42 -22.03 -2.27 -29.86
N ASP A 43 -22.97 -2.15 -28.92
CA ASP A 43 -23.70 -0.93 -28.56
C ASP A 43 -24.74 -0.45 -29.57
N SER A 44 -25.94 -0.13 -29.06
CA SER A 44 -26.93 0.59 -29.86
C SER A 44 -26.40 1.99 -30.18
N ARG A 45 -26.68 2.50 -31.40
CA ARG A 45 -26.23 3.84 -31.81
C ARG A 45 -26.61 4.93 -30.80
N GLY A 46 -27.80 4.83 -30.19
CA GLY A 46 -28.23 5.76 -29.14
C GLY A 46 -27.35 5.70 -27.89
N ALA A 47 -26.93 4.51 -27.46
CA ALA A 47 -26.02 4.35 -26.32
C ALA A 47 -24.63 4.93 -26.61
N VAL A 48 -24.10 4.71 -27.82
CA VAL A 48 -22.83 5.32 -28.26
C VAL A 48 -22.94 6.84 -28.29
N ASP A 49 -24.03 7.37 -28.85
CA ASP A 49 -24.27 8.82 -28.93
C ASP A 49 -24.39 9.45 -27.53
N GLU A 50 -25.06 8.79 -26.58
CA GLU A 50 -25.14 9.23 -25.18
C GLU A 50 -23.78 9.26 -24.50
N ARG A 51 -22.99 8.19 -24.62
CA ARG A 51 -21.63 8.13 -24.04
C ARG A 51 -20.69 9.14 -24.68
N THR A 52 -20.79 9.34 -25.99
CA THR A 52 -20.01 10.34 -26.72
C THR A 52 -20.29 11.75 -26.18
N LYS A 53 -21.55 12.10 -25.93
CA LYS A 53 -21.91 13.39 -25.30
C LYS A 53 -21.32 13.55 -23.91
N LEU A 54 -21.32 12.49 -23.09
CA LEU A 54 -20.68 12.52 -21.77
C LEU A 54 -19.18 12.78 -21.89
N LEU A 55 -18.51 12.13 -22.84
CA LEU A 55 -17.09 12.34 -23.11
C LEU A 55 -16.78 13.75 -23.63
N GLU A 56 -17.62 14.32 -24.49
CA GLU A 56 -17.46 15.71 -24.96
C GLU A 56 -17.57 16.70 -23.79
N MET A 57 -18.56 16.53 -22.93
CA MET A 57 -18.72 17.34 -21.72
C MET A 57 -17.54 17.17 -20.77
N PHE A 58 -17.07 15.93 -20.58
CA PHE A 58 -15.92 15.59 -19.76
C PHE A 58 -14.63 16.23 -20.29
N ALA A 59 -14.40 16.17 -21.60
CA ALA A 59 -13.21 16.71 -22.27
C ALA A 59 -13.07 18.23 -22.07
N GLN A 60 -14.19 18.97 -22.08
CA GLN A 60 -14.21 20.44 -21.97
C GLN A 60 -14.37 20.95 -20.53
N CYS A 61 -14.67 20.07 -19.56
CA CYS A 61 -14.94 20.48 -18.19
C CYS A 61 -13.70 21.06 -17.49
N ASN A 62 -13.80 22.28 -16.96
CA ASN A 62 -12.71 22.91 -16.19
C ASN A 62 -12.75 22.56 -14.70
N ASP A 63 -13.92 22.20 -14.18
CA ASP A 63 -14.13 21.85 -12.77
C ASP A 63 -13.77 20.37 -12.55
N SER A 64 -12.90 20.12 -11.56
CA SER A 64 -12.39 18.77 -11.24
C SER A 64 -13.46 17.86 -10.63
N GLN A 65 -14.36 18.39 -9.79
CA GLN A 65 -15.43 17.63 -9.17
C GLN A 65 -16.52 17.29 -10.20
N ARG A 66 -16.84 18.24 -11.09
CA ARG A 66 -17.80 17.96 -12.17
C ARG A 66 -17.23 16.98 -13.20
N ALA A 67 -15.95 17.11 -13.56
CA ALA A 67 -15.28 16.16 -14.44
C ALA A 67 -15.25 14.74 -13.81
N PHE A 68 -15.09 14.67 -12.48
CA PHE A 68 -15.16 13.41 -11.73
C PHE A 68 -16.52 12.72 -11.93
N LEU A 69 -17.62 13.44 -11.71
CA LEU A 69 -18.97 12.88 -11.82
C LEU A 69 -19.29 12.46 -13.27
N LEU A 70 -18.92 13.26 -14.26
CA LEU A 70 -19.14 12.92 -15.67
C LEU A 70 -18.40 11.65 -16.10
N LEU A 71 -17.21 11.43 -15.54
CA LEU A 71 -16.44 10.21 -15.81
C LEU A 71 -17.05 9.00 -15.10
N GLU A 72 -17.55 9.16 -13.87
CA GLU A 72 -18.29 8.10 -13.17
C GLU A 72 -19.56 7.71 -13.94
N ASP A 73 -20.35 8.68 -14.39
CA ASP A 73 -21.56 8.43 -15.19
C ASP A 73 -21.20 7.66 -16.48
N TYR A 74 -20.10 8.04 -17.14
CA TYR A 74 -19.60 7.32 -18.32
C TYR A 74 -19.19 5.88 -18.01
N PHE A 75 -18.47 5.66 -16.90
CA PHE A 75 -18.09 4.31 -16.47
C PHE A 75 -19.30 3.46 -16.08
N GLU A 76 -20.30 4.04 -15.40
CA GLU A 76 -21.54 3.35 -15.06
C GLU A 76 -22.26 2.85 -16.32
N LYS A 77 -22.29 3.65 -17.39
CA LYS A 77 -22.85 3.23 -18.70
C LYS A 77 -22.10 2.06 -19.35
N LEU A 78 -20.83 1.86 -18.98
CA LEU A 78 -20.01 0.73 -19.41
C LEU A 78 -19.99 -0.43 -18.39
N ASN A 79 -20.75 -0.32 -17.29
CA ASN A 79 -20.68 -1.22 -16.13
C ASN A 79 -19.26 -1.35 -15.55
N LEU A 80 -18.52 -0.25 -15.53
CA LEU A 80 -17.19 -0.13 -14.97
C LEU A 80 -17.21 0.79 -13.75
N SER A 81 -16.21 0.65 -12.89
CA SER A 81 -15.92 1.57 -11.80
C SER A 81 -14.46 1.98 -11.84
N ARG A 82 -14.10 3.12 -11.24
CA ARG A 82 -12.70 3.50 -11.04
C ARG A 82 -11.85 2.44 -10.34
N LYS A 83 -12.46 1.65 -9.47
CA LYS A 83 -11.78 0.54 -8.77
C LYS A 83 -11.26 -0.54 -9.71
N ASP A 84 -11.80 -0.59 -10.93
CA ASP A 84 -11.36 -1.51 -11.97
C ASP A 84 -10.02 -1.12 -12.61
N PHE A 85 -9.52 0.08 -12.30
CA PHE A 85 -8.23 0.59 -12.75
C PHE A 85 -7.27 0.69 -11.55
N SER A 86 -6.22 -0.14 -11.55
CA SER A 86 -5.33 -0.37 -10.40
C SER A 86 -4.21 0.67 -10.22
N SER A 87 -4.00 1.55 -11.20
CA SER A 87 -3.01 2.63 -11.09
C SER A 87 -3.52 3.69 -10.11
N HIS A 88 -2.70 4.08 -9.13
CA HIS A 88 -3.13 5.02 -8.08
C HIS A 88 -3.05 6.49 -8.53
N ASP A 89 -2.32 6.81 -9.61
CA ASP A 89 -1.93 8.18 -9.96
C ASP A 89 -2.40 8.67 -11.35
N TRP A 90 -3.41 8.06 -11.97
CA TRP A 90 -3.85 8.47 -13.32
C TRP A 90 -4.75 9.72 -13.33
N TRP A 91 -5.47 9.99 -12.24
CA TRP A 91 -6.46 11.09 -12.19
C TRP A 91 -5.83 12.50 -12.31
N PRO A 92 -4.70 12.81 -11.64
CA PRO A 92 -4.04 14.10 -11.81
C PRO A 92 -3.59 14.38 -13.26
N ALA A 93 -3.02 13.39 -13.94
CA ALA A 93 -2.58 13.51 -15.34
C ALA A 93 -3.78 13.81 -16.27
N MET A 94 -4.90 13.14 -16.06
CA MET A 94 -6.14 13.33 -16.82
C MET A 94 -6.75 14.73 -16.62
N LEU A 95 -6.67 15.28 -15.40
CA LEU A 95 -7.13 16.64 -15.11
C LEU A 95 -6.24 17.72 -15.72
N ALA A 96 -4.93 17.46 -15.83
CA ALA A 96 -3.98 18.39 -16.43
C ALA A 96 -4.24 18.59 -17.94
N ALA A 97 -4.71 17.54 -18.63
CA ALA A 97 -5.10 17.61 -20.04
C ALA A 97 -6.52 18.18 -20.23
N LYS A 98 -6.82 18.72 -21.43
CA LYS A 98 -8.16 19.20 -21.85
C LYS A 98 -8.46 18.81 -23.29
N GLY A 99 -9.74 18.75 -23.64
CA GLY A 99 -10.19 18.44 -24.99
C GLY A 99 -9.81 17.02 -25.42
N SER A 100 -9.35 16.84 -26.66
CA SER A 100 -8.95 15.54 -27.20
C SER A 100 -7.82 14.90 -26.39
N ALA A 101 -6.86 15.70 -25.89
CA ALA A 101 -5.76 15.19 -25.08
C ALA A 101 -6.25 14.49 -23.80
N ARG A 102 -7.35 14.95 -23.20
CA ARG A 102 -7.96 14.30 -22.03
C ARG A 102 -8.61 12.95 -22.38
N LEU A 103 -9.23 12.86 -23.56
CA LEU A 103 -9.80 11.61 -24.05
C LEU A 103 -8.73 10.58 -24.41
N GLU A 104 -7.56 11.04 -24.85
CA GLU A 104 -6.41 10.18 -25.06
C GLU A 104 -5.85 9.62 -23.75
N GLU A 105 -5.74 10.42 -22.68
CA GLU A 105 -5.38 9.91 -21.35
C GLU A 105 -6.36 8.83 -20.88
N LEU A 106 -7.65 9.00 -21.18
CA LEU A 106 -8.66 8.00 -20.89
C LEU A 106 -8.47 6.75 -21.74
N ALA A 107 -8.16 6.86 -23.03
CA ALA A 107 -7.85 5.70 -23.88
C ALA A 107 -6.59 4.95 -23.38
N ILE A 108 -5.54 5.68 -22.98
CA ILE A 108 -4.32 5.11 -22.38
C ILE A 108 -4.65 4.35 -21.09
N LEU A 109 -5.56 4.85 -20.26
CA LEU A 109 -6.02 4.16 -19.05
C LEU A 109 -6.60 2.77 -19.35
N PHE A 110 -7.45 2.65 -20.38
CA PHE A 110 -8.02 1.38 -20.81
C PHE A 110 -6.96 0.41 -21.35
N LEU A 111 -6.01 0.92 -22.15
CA LEU A 111 -4.91 0.12 -22.69
C LEU A 111 -4.01 -0.42 -21.58
N ARG A 112 -3.62 0.42 -20.62
CA ARG A 112 -2.82 0.02 -19.43
C ARG A 112 -3.52 -1.05 -18.60
N ALA A 113 -4.85 -0.98 -18.51
CA ALA A 113 -5.65 -1.98 -17.79
C ALA A 113 -5.89 -3.27 -18.60
N ASN A 114 -5.31 -3.43 -19.80
CA ASN A 114 -5.56 -4.54 -20.72
C ASN A 114 -7.05 -4.76 -21.02
N ARG A 115 -7.84 -3.68 -21.11
CA ARG A 115 -9.27 -3.72 -21.41
C ARG A 115 -9.55 -3.37 -22.86
N SER A 116 -10.67 -3.88 -23.41
CA SER A 116 -11.14 -3.48 -24.74
C SER A 116 -11.53 -2.00 -24.74
N LEU A 117 -11.08 -1.27 -25.75
CA LEU A 117 -11.41 0.14 -25.93
C LEU A 117 -12.87 0.33 -26.38
N PRO A 118 -13.66 1.17 -25.70
CA PRO A 118 -14.99 1.59 -26.18
C PRO A 118 -14.90 2.27 -27.55
N THR A 119 -15.93 2.10 -28.37
CA THR A 119 -15.95 2.55 -29.78
C THR A 119 -15.64 4.03 -29.97
N GLU A 120 -16.16 4.86 -29.06
CA GLU A 120 -16.02 6.31 -29.00
C GLU A 120 -14.59 6.77 -28.66
N LEU A 121 -13.80 5.93 -28.00
CA LEU A 121 -12.42 6.23 -27.63
C LEU A 121 -11.40 5.73 -28.65
N ILE A 122 -11.79 4.89 -29.62
CA ILE A 122 -10.89 4.34 -30.64
C ILE A 122 -10.21 5.48 -31.44
N ALA A 123 -10.96 6.54 -31.77
CA ALA A 123 -10.43 7.68 -32.50
C ALA A 123 -9.35 8.48 -31.72
N HIS A 124 -9.31 8.31 -30.40
CA HIS A 124 -8.38 8.96 -29.49
C HIS A 124 -7.31 7.99 -28.94
N ALA A 125 -7.34 6.72 -29.33
CA ALA A 125 -6.32 5.76 -28.94
C ALA A 125 -5.07 5.97 -29.81
N ARG A 126 -4.05 6.64 -29.25
CA ARG A 126 -2.73 6.78 -29.86
C ARG A 126 -1.76 5.74 -29.28
N PRO A 127 -1.55 4.59 -29.94
CA PRO A 127 -0.67 3.54 -29.42
C PRO A 127 0.79 3.99 -29.31
N ASP A 128 1.25 4.85 -30.23
CA ASP A 128 2.62 5.38 -30.21
C ASP A 128 2.90 6.17 -28.92
N ARG A 129 1.90 6.96 -28.46
CA ARG A 129 2.00 7.74 -27.23
C ARG A 129 2.06 6.84 -25.99
N LEU A 130 1.36 5.70 -26.01
CA LEU A 130 1.47 4.72 -24.93
C LEU A 130 2.89 4.13 -24.88
N ALA A 131 3.45 3.76 -26.03
CA ALA A 131 4.81 3.23 -26.12
C ALA A 131 5.85 4.24 -25.59
N GLU A 132 5.74 5.52 -25.95
CA GLU A 132 6.60 6.59 -25.43
C GLU A 132 6.53 6.70 -23.89
N ILE A 133 5.33 6.57 -23.31
CA ILE A 133 5.18 6.64 -21.85
C ILE A 133 5.75 5.39 -21.18
N GLU A 134 5.52 4.20 -21.75
CA GLU A 134 6.09 2.95 -21.24
C GLU A 134 7.63 2.96 -21.29
N GLU A 135 8.22 3.47 -22.37
CA GLU A 135 9.67 3.65 -22.50
C GLU A 135 10.20 4.65 -21.45
N ALA A 136 9.51 5.75 -21.22
CA ALA A 136 9.88 6.74 -20.21
C ALA A 136 9.76 6.18 -18.78
N GLU A 137 8.73 5.38 -18.49
CA GLU A 137 8.56 4.70 -17.21
C GLU A 137 9.68 3.68 -16.97
N GLN A 138 10.02 2.84 -17.96
CA GLN A 138 11.13 1.90 -17.89
C GLN A 138 12.48 2.62 -17.68
N ALA A 139 12.70 3.73 -18.37
CA ALA A 139 13.91 4.54 -18.18
C ALA A 139 13.98 5.11 -16.75
N ASN A 140 12.85 5.58 -16.21
CA ASN A 140 12.78 6.10 -14.85
C ASN A 140 12.98 4.99 -13.80
N GLU A 141 12.42 3.81 -14.02
CA GLU A 141 12.67 2.63 -13.17
C GLU A 141 14.16 2.29 -13.14
N LEU A 142 14.81 2.23 -14.30
CA LEU A 142 16.26 2.00 -14.38
C LEU A 142 17.06 3.08 -13.64
N VAL A 143 16.70 4.36 -13.81
CA VAL A 143 17.32 5.47 -13.08
C VAL A 143 17.15 5.29 -11.58
N GLN A 144 15.94 4.95 -11.10
CA GLN A 144 15.71 4.70 -9.68
C GLN A 144 16.51 3.50 -9.15
N GLU A 145 16.67 2.44 -9.92
CA GLU A 145 17.52 1.31 -9.55
C GLU A 145 18.99 1.72 -9.46
N LEU A 146 19.48 2.51 -10.41
CA LEU A 146 20.83 3.07 -10.39
C LEU A 146 21.02 4.02 -9.21
N GLU A 147 20.05 4.88 -8.91
CA GLU A 147 20.06 5.76 -7.75
C GLU A 147 20.12 4.95 -6.45
N ARG A 148 19.30 3.90 -6.32
CA ARG A 148 19.35 2.99 -5.15
C ARG A 148 20.68 2.26 -5.05
N TRP A 149 21.35 1.99 -6.16
CA TRP A 149 22.68 1.36 -6.15
C TRP A 149 23.78 2.34 -5.77
N LEU A 150 23.75 3.56 -6.31
CA LEU A 150 24.71 4.63 -6.04
C LEU A 150 24.55 5.22 -4.63
N LEU A 151 23.31 5.34 -4.18
CA LEU A 151 22.90 5.93 -2.91
C LEU A 151 21.90 4.99 -2.24
N PRO A 152 22.37 3.87 -1.66
CA PRO A 152 21.48 2.94 -0.97
C PRO A 152 20.71 3.68 0.13
N PRO A 153 19.39 3.41 0.28
CA PRO A 153 18.64 3.99 1.37
C PRO A 153 19.31 3.63 2.70
N MET A 154 19.45 4.62 3.57
CA MET A 154 20.16 4.46 4.84
C MET A 154 19.55 3.25 5.57
N PRO A 155 20.36 2.23 5.93
CA PRO A 155 19.83 1.06 6.60
C PRO A 155 19.14 1.51 7.89
N THR A 156 17.87 1.14 8.06
CA THR A 156 17.03 1.57 9.18
C THR A 156 17.49 1.07 10.56
N HIS A 157 18.62 0.36 10.66
CA HIS A 157 19.04 -0.31 11.90
C HIS A 157 20.57 -0.47 12.11
N LEU A 158 21.39 0.57 11.87
CA LEU A 158 22.80 0.52 12.31
C LEU A 158 23.28 1.66 13.21
N ASP A 159 22.71 2.86 13.12
CA ASP A 159 23.22 4.06 13.84
C ASP A 159 22.29 4.62 14.93
N GLY A 160 21.16 3.97 15.22
CA GLY A 160 20.27 4.35 16.32
C GLY A 160 20.76 3.82 17.67
N PRO A 161 20.53 4.55 18.79
CA PRO A 161 20.90 4.07 20.12
C PRO A 161 20.28 2.70 20.37
N ARG A 162 21.14 1.70 20.57
CA ARG A 162 20.72 0.30 20.75
C ARG A 162 19.97 0.11 22.06
N ALA A 163 20.25 0.93 23.07
CA ALA A 163 19.58 0.94 24.35
C ALA A 163 18.96 2.30 24.63
N THR A 164 17.78 2.29 25.26
CA THR A 164 17.09 3.50 25.72
C THR A 164 16.69 3.33 27.18
N LEU A 165 16.76 4.43 27.92
CA LEU A 165 16.40 4.48 29.33
C LEU A 165 15.17 5.37 29.51
N ARG A 166 14.10 4.78 30.04
CA ARG A 166 12.88 5.48 30.40
C ARG A 166 12.77 5.56 31.90
N VAL A 167 12.33 6.70 32.40
CA VAL A 167 12.12 6.93 33.82
C VAL A 167 10.63 7.16 34.01
N VAL A 168 10.01 6.31 34.81
CA VAL A 168 8.57 6.37 35.11
C VAL A 168 8.41 6.84 36.53
N CYS A 169 7.65 7.91 36.72
CA CYS A 169 7.44 8.52 38.02
C CYS A 169 5.97 8.36 38.43
N GLN A 170 5.71 7.88 39.65
CA GLN A 170 4.36 7.71 40.19
C GLN A 170 4.25 8.38 41.56
N PRO A 171 3.18 9.15 41.82
CA PRO A 171 2.95 9.73 43.14
C PRO A 171 2.46 8.65 44.12
N VAL A 172 3.14 8.52 45.25
CA VAL A 172 2.81 7.58 46.34
C VAL A 172 2.59 8.39 47.61
N LYS A 173 1.77 7.91 48.56
CA LYS A 173 1.62 8.59 49.85
C LYS A 173 2.94 8.53 50.63
N SER A 174 3.35 9.65 51.22
CA SER A 174 4.54 9.67 52.07
C SER A 174 4.33 8.78 53.30
N THR A 175 5.37 8.05 53.69
CA THR A 175 5.41 7.23 54.90
C THR A 175 5.58 8.05 56.18
N GLU A 176 6.02 9.31 56.06
CA GLU A 176 6.32 10.18 57.22
C GLU A 176 5.20 11.16 57.55
N LEU A 177 4.48 11.63 56.52
CA LEU A 177 3.41 12.62 56.65
C LEU A 177 2.21 12.24 55.78
N ASP A 178 1.08 11.90 56.43
CA ASP A 178 -0.16 11.45 55.77
C ASP A 178 -0.75 12.45 54.76
N SER A 179 -0.37 13.73 54.86
CA SER A 179 -0.83 14.81 53.97
C SER A 179 0.10 15.08 52.78
N LEU A 180 1.25 14.43 52.70
CA LEU A 180 2.24 14.63 51.63
C LEU A 180 2.34 13.43 50.69
N HIS A 181 2.68 13.73 49.44
CA HIS A 181 3.02 12.72 48.44
C HIS A 181 4.53 12.64 48.26
N ALA A 182 5.03 11.41 48.19
CA ALA A 182 6.35 11.06 47.72
C ALA A 182 6.30 10.73 46.22
N LEU A 183 7.43 10.83 45.52
CA LEU A 183 7.54 10.39 44.13
C LEU A 183 8.31 9.07 44.07
N GLN A 184 7.64 7.99 43.68
CA GLN A 184 8.31 6.75 43.33
C GLN A 184 8.84 6.85 41.90
N VAL A 185 10.09 6.46 41.70
CA VAL A 185 10.80 6.49 40.42
C VAL A 185 11.27 5.09 40.07
N ASP A 186 10.77 4.61 38.93
CA ASP A 186 11.15 3.32 38.35
C ASP A 186 11.95 3.54 37.07
N PHE A 187 13.02 2.76 36.91
CA PHE A 187 13.89 2.82 35.73
C PHE A 187 13.57 1.67 34.80
N VAL A 188 13.28 1.98 33.55
CA VAL A 188 12.88 1.02 32.53
C VAL A 188 13.91 1.05 31.41
N LEU A 189 14.69 -0.01 31.31
CA LEU A 189 15.78 -0.14 30.35
C LEU A 189 15.35 -1.03 29.19
N PHE A 190 15.42 -0.51 27.98
CA PHE A 190 15.23 -1.28 26.76
C PHE A 190 16.59 -1.68 26.18
N ARG A 191 16.75 -2.97 25.83
CA ARG A 191 17.88 -3.48 25.05
C ARG A 191 17.38 -4.39 23.93
N PRO A 192 18.03 -4.44 22.75
CA PRO A 192 17.50 -5.15 21.59
C PRO A 192 17.40 -6.67 21.82
N ARG A 193 18.30 -7.23 22.64
CA ARG A 193 18.31 -8.66 22.98
C ARG A 193 17.41 -9.03 24.15
N SER A 194 17.14 -8.09 25.07
CA SER A 194 16.45 -8.39 26.33
C SER A 194 15.03 -7.82 26.40
N GLY A 195 14.67 -6.95 25.45
CA GLY A 195 13.44 -6.17 25.51
C GLY A 195 13.49 -5.11 26.60
N GLU A 196 12.30 -4.66 26.99
CA GLU A 196 12.08 -3.68 28.05
C GLU A 196 12.07 -4.38 29.42
N LYS A 197 12.91 -3.93 30.35
CA LYS A 197 13.00 -4.48 31.72
C LYS A 197 13.08 -3.36 32.75
N VAL A 198 12.32 -3.51 33.82
CA VAL A 198 12.45 -2.67 35.02
C VAL A 198 13.79 -3.00 35.69
N ARG A 199 14.55 -1.98 36.05
CA ARG A 199 15.88 -2.06 36.64
C ARG A 199 15.89 -1.35 37.99
N ALA A 200 16.56 -1.98 38.95
CA ALA A 200 16.75 -1.36 40.24
C ALA A 200 17.68 -0.14 40.12
N PRO A 201 17.52 0.90 40.95
CA PRO A 201 18.40 2.07 40.95
C PRO A 201 19.89 1.73 41.04
N ARG A 202 20.25 0.69 41.81
CA ARG A 202 21.63 0.20 41.90
C ARG A 202 22.18 -0.33 40.57
N GLU A 203 21.34 -1.02 39.79
CA GLU A 203 21.75 -1.53 38.49
C GLU A 203 22.04 -0.38 37.51
N ILE A 204 21.36 0.77 37.66
CA ILE A 204 21.65 1.98 36.87
C ILE A 204 22.98 2.61 37.28
N LEU A 205 23.30 2.64 38.58
CA LEU A 205 24.64 3.06 39.04
C LEU A 205 25.75 2.17 38.47
N ASP A 206 25.52 0.85 38.46
CA ASP A 206 26.47 -0.11 37.91
C ASP A 206 26.68 0.08 36.40
N LEU A 207 25.71 0.63 35.66
CA LEU A 207 25.88 0.97 34.24
C LEU A 207 26.89 2.11 34.05
N ALA A 208 26.84 3.14 34.90
CA ALA A 208 27.81 4.24 34.86
C ALA A 208 29.24 3.78 35.18
N GLY A 209 29.39 2.75 36.01
CA GLY A 209 30.68 2.19 36.40
C GLY A 209 31.29 1.19 35.41
N ARG A 210 30.54 0.71 34.40
CA ARG A 210 31.01 -0.26 33.40
C ARG A 210 31.53 0.45 32.14
N ALA A 211 32.49 -0.21 31.49
CA ALA A 211 33.34 0.30 30.41
C ALA A 211 32.62 1.11 29.30
N SER A 212 33.40 1.96 28.61
CA SER A 212 33.04 2.80 27.45
C SER A 212 32.16 2.15 26.38
N GLN A 213 32.14 0.81 26.33
CA GLN A 213 31.29 0.01 25.45
C GLN A 213 29.79 0.16 25.73
N GLU A 214 29.37 0.45 26.97
CA GLU A 214 27.96 0.70 27.27
C GLU A 214 27.54 2.11 26.81
N GLN A 215 28.42 3.12 26.91
CA GLN A 215 28.14 4.50 26.46
C GLN A 215 27.75 4.57 24.98
N GLU A 216 28.41 3.80 24.12
CA GLU A 216 28.12 3.73 22.68
C GLU A 216 26.73 3.15 22.35
N LEU A 217 26.10 2.45 23.30
CA LEU A 217 24.78 1.84 23.10
C LEU A 217 23.63 2.81 23.38
N PHE A 218 23.86 3.87 24.17
CA PHE A 218 22.82 4.82 24.58
C PHE A 218 22.84 6.10 23.74
N SER A 219 21.71 6.80 23.74
CA SER A 219 21.70 8.17 23.23
C SER A 219 22.49 9.09 24.17
N VAL A 220 23.05 10.19 23.66
CA VAL A 220 23.76 11.20 24.48
C VAL A 220 22.88 11.69 25.64
N ARG A 221 21.58 11.85 25.39
CA ARG A 221 20.61 12.28 26.40
C ARG A 221 20.45 11.24 27.51
N ASP A 222 20.31 9.97 27.16
CA ASP A 222 20.11 8.90 28.14
C ASP A 222 21.38 8.65 28.96
N TRP A 223 22.55 8.69 28.32
CA TRP A 223 23.82 8.50 29.01
C TRP A 223 24.13 9.65 29.98
N SER A 224 23.91 10.90 29.57
CA SER A 224 24.09 12.07 30.45
C SER A 224 23.25 12.00 31.72
N PHE A 225 22.10 11.31 31.67
CA PHE A 225 21.29 11.06 32.84
C PHE A 225 21.85 9.96 33.75
N ILE A 226 22.38 8.88 33.17
CA ILE A 226 23.01 7.79 33.91
C ILE A 226 24.23 8.33 34.68
N GLU A 227 25.06 9.14 34.02
CA GLU A 227 26.21 9.82 34.66
C GLU A 227 25.77 10.72 35.82
N TRP A 228 24.78 11.59 35.57
CA TRP A 228 24.25 12.44 36.62
C TRP A 228 23.68 11.65 37.80
N PHE A 229 22.95 10.57 37.52
CA PHE A 229 22.35 9.74 38.54
C PHE A 229 23.44 9.12 39.44
N ALA A 230 24.55 8.71 38.84
CA ALA A 230 25.72 8.21 39.56
C ALA A 230 26.49 9.26 40.36
N GLU A 231 26.53 10.51 39.90
CA GLU A 231 27.10 11.62 40.67
C GLU A 231 26.23 12.02 41.86
N SER A 232 24.91 11.92 41.74
CA SER A 232 23.95 12.47 42.72
C SER A 232 23.54 11.48 43.79
N HIS A 233 23.70 10.18 43.56
CA HIS A 233 23.29 9.14 44.50
C HIS A 233 24.44 8.17 44.77
N SER A 234 24.69 7.89 46.05
CA SER A 234 25.65 6.86 46.42
C SER A 234 25.00 5.48 46.51
N ALA A 235 25.76 4.42 46.23
CA ALA A 235 25.29 3.04 46.37
C ALA A 235 24.84 2.69 47.81
N ALA A 236 25.32 3.44 48.82
CA ALA A 236 24.96 3.29 50.23
C ALA A 236 23.55 3.82 50.56
N GLU A 237 23.04 4.78 49.80
CA GLU A 237 21.72 5.42 50.01
C GLU A 237 20.58 4.63 49.36
N LEU A 238 20.86 3.90 48.28
CA LEU A 238 19.88 3.09 47.58
C LEU A 238 19.75 1.74 48.29
N LYS A 239 18.73 1.55 49.15
CA LYS A 239 18.51 0.30 49.92
C LYS A 239 17.39 -0.60 49.39
N GLY A 240 16.75 -0.27 48.27
CA GLY A 240 15.65 -1.05 47.71
C GLY A 240 15.62 -1.10 46.18
N ASP A 241 14.61 -1.79 45.66
CA ASP A 241 14.38 -1.98 44.22
C ASP A 241 13.74 -0.75 43.56
N THR A 242 13.23 0.19 44.36
CA THR A 242 12.56 1.41 43.91
C THR A 242 13.16 2.64 44.59
N LEU A 243 13.26 3.75 43.85
CA LEU A 243 13.72 5.03 44.38
C LEU A 243 12.51 5.85 44.81
N THR A 244 12.44 6.23 46.09
CA THR A 244 11.37 7.09 46.60
C THR A 244 11.95 8.44 46.97
N LEU A 245 11.53 9.50 46.26
CA LEU A 245 12.00 10.87 46.47
C LEU A 245 11.01 11.64 47.33
N GLN A 246 11.52 12.31 48.37
CA GLN A 246 10.74 13.15 49.28
C GLN A 246 11.45 14.48 49.55
N GLY A 247 10.69 15.51 49.93
CA GLY A 247 11.22 16.81 50.38
C GLY A 247 12.23 17.45 49.42
N LEU A 248 13.45 17.70 49.91
CA LEU A 248 14.51 18.37 49.15
C LEU A 248 14.99 17.54 47.94
N GLN A 249 15.05 16.20 48.07
CA GLN A 249 15.50 15.32 46.99
C GLN A 249 14.53 15.38 45.80
N LEU A 250 13.23 15.47 46.07
CA LEU A 250 12.21 15.67 45.04
C LEU A 250 12.39 17.02 44.32
N LEU A 251 12.68 18.10 45.06
CA LEU A 251 12.89 19.42 44.47
C LEU A 251 14.15 19.48 43.60
N GLN A 252 15.24 18.85 44.06
CA GLN A 252 16.48 18.72 43.28
C GLN A 252 16.25 17.91 41.99
N TRP A 253 15.46 16.84 42.08
CA TRP A 253 15.07 16.02 40.93
C TRP A 253 14.26 16.82 39.89
N LEU A 254 13.27 17.59 40.35
CA LEU A 254 12.42 18.42 39.48
C LEU A 254 13.18 19.60 38.88
N GLY A 255 14.04 20.28 39.65
CA GLY A 255 14.76 21.48 39.19
C GLY A 255 15.74 21.24 38.04
N ARG A 256 16.23 20.00 37.85
CA ARG A 256 17.10 19.63 36.72
C ARG A 256 16.31 19.06 35.53
N ARG A 257 15.03 18.77 35.69
CA ARG A 257 14.16 18.12 34.69
C ARG A 257 12.97 18.98 34.22
N GLY A 258 12.76 20.15 34.82
CA GLY A 258 11.86 21.20 34.32
C GLY A 258 12.42 21.92 33.10
#